data_AF-A0A7C3FDF0-F1
#
_entry.id   AF-A0A7C3FDF0-F1
#
_cell.length_a   1.000
_cell.length_b   1.000
_cell.length_c   1.000
_cell.angle_alpha   90.00
_cell.angle_beta   90.00
_cell.angle_gamma   90.00
#
_symmetry.space_group_name_H-M   'P 1'
#
loop_
_entity.id
_entity.type
_entity.pdbx_description
1 polymer ?
#
loop_
_entity_poly.entity_id
_entity_poly.type
_entity_poly.pdbx_seq_one_letter_code
_entity_poly.pdbx_strand_id
1 'polypeptide(L)'
;MVTTNELLAKTGITYPVLNKYKELNLIPKPNLKGLGRGNGVIGEFNDDVIDIINWVKLHQQRGLSLSEIAEIRRKELAEIEVIKPIEEYLIPLKADPVKSYLDAYGDLYNWIQEEIEQQRPGFELYGVDTEKVIRNGEDFLKPKIIKIRPKTGEKRG
;
A
#
# COMPACT_ATOMS: atom_id res chain seq x y z
N MET A 1 -3.21 14.69 3.39
CA MET A 1 -2.48 15.08 2.17
C MET A 1 -1.68 16.32 2.50
N VAL A 2 -0.46 16.40 1.99
CA VAL A 2 0.50 17.47 2.27
C VAL A 2 1.02 18.07 0.97
N THR A 3 1.01 19.39 0.85
CA THR A 3 1.57 20.06 -0.32
C THR A 3 3.10 19.93 -0.33
N THR A 4 3.72 20.14 -1.50
CA THR A 4 5.18 20.10 -1.62
C THR A 4 5.86 21.09 -0.66
N ASN A 5 5.32 22.31 -0.49
CA ASN A 5 5.88 23.31 0.42
C ASN A 5 5.81 22.87 1.89
N GLU A 6 4.66 22.34 2.30
CA GLU A 6 4.47 21.82 3.66
C GLU A 6 5.36 20.59 3.92
N LEU A 7 5.54 19.73 2.92
CA LEU A 7 6.41 18.55 3.02
C LEU A 7 7.86 18.97 3.29
N LEU A 8 8.37 19.96 2.55
CA LEU A 8 9.72 20.49 2.73
C LEU A 8 9.87 21.20 4.09
N ALA A 9 8.85 21.95 4.52
CA ALA A 9 8.86 22.60 5.84
C ALA A 9 8.88 21.59 6.99
N LYS A 10 8.03 20.54 6.92
CA LYS A 10 7.92 19.52 7.97
C LYS A 10 9.12 18.59 8.03
N THR A 11 9.68 18.24 6.88
CA THR A 11 10.80 17.28 6.81
C THR A 11 12.15 17.96 6.76
N GLY A 12 12.25 19.26 6.50
CA GLY A 12 13.52 19.97 6.40
C GLY A 12 14.44 19.49 5.27
N ILE A 13 13.93 18.72 4.30
CA ILE A 13 14.70 18.37 3.10
C ILE A 13 14.60 19.49 2.07
N THR A 14 15.52 19.53 1.12
CA THR A 14 15.51 20.51 0.03
C THR A 14 14.83 19.97 -1.23
N TYR A 15 14.41 20.86 -2.13
CA TYR A 15 13.85 20.46 -3.44
C TYR A 15 14.74 19.48 -4.22
N PRO A 16 16.07 19.68 -4.33
CA PRO A 16 16.95 18.70 -4.98
C PRO A 16 16.92 17.31 -4.32
N VAL A 17 16.87 17.24 -2.99
CA VAL A 17 16.78 15.98 -2.26
C VAL A 17 15.44 15.29 -2.53
N LEU A 18 14.34 16.06 -2.52
CA LEU A 18 13.01 15.55 -2.86
C LEU A 18 12.97 15.00 -4.29
N ASN A 19 13.58 15.67 -5.26
CA ASN A 19 13.68 15.18 -6.63
C ASN A 19 14.46 13.86 -6.71
N LYS A 20 15.61 13.78 -6.03
CA LYS A 20 16.43 12.57 -5.97
C LYS A 20 15.66 11.39 -5.35
N TYR A 21 14.86 11.63 -4.32
CA TYR A 21 14.04 10.58 -3.71
C TYR A 21 12.95 10.06 -4.67
N LYS A 22 12.33 10.95 -5.48
CA LYS A 22 11.39 10.53 -6.53
C LYS A 22 12.07 9.72 -7.63
N GLU A 23 13.25 10.15 -8.09
CA GLU A 23 14.01 9.45 -9.13
C GLU A 23 14.37 8.02 -8.72
N LEU A 24 14.70 7.82 -7.45
CA LEU A 24 15.01 6.51 -6.87
C LEU A 24 13.76 5.69 -6.48
N ASN A 25 12.55 6.19 -6.77
CA ASN A 25 11.28 5.59 -6.32
C ASN A 25 11.21 5.33 -4.80
N LEU A 26 11.92 6.13 -4.00
CA LEU A 26 11.85 6.04 -2.54
C LEU A 26 10.52 6.58 -2.02
N ILE A 27 10.00 7.61 -2.68
CA ILE A 27 8.70 8.22 -2.39
C ILE A 27 7.80 8.15 -3.63
N PRO A 28 6.47 8.06 -3.45
CA PRO A 28 5.53 8.09 -4.56
C PRO A 28 5.57 9.44 -5.28
N LYS A 29 5.15 9.45 -6.54
CA LYS A 29 4.98 10.69 -7.30
C LYS A 29 3.83 11.51 -6.71
N PRO A 30 3.95 12.85 -6.66
CA PRO A 30 2.87 13.69 -6.16
C PRO A 30 1.66 13.63 -7.10
N ASN A 31 0.48 13.74 -6.51
CA ASN A 31 -0.75 14.04 -7.23
C ASN A 31 -0.67 15.49 -7.72
N LEU A 32 -0.71 15.66 -9.03
CA LEU A 32 -0.66 16.97 -9.66
C LEU A 32 -2.08 17.53 -9.71
N LYS A 33 -2.39 18.52 -8.87
CA LYS A 33 -3.63 19.29 -9.03
C LYS A 33 -3.35 20.46 -9.96
N GLY A 34 -3.99 20.43 -11.13
CA GLY A 34 -4.07 21.57 -12.01
C GLY A 34 -4.98 22.62 -11.38
N LEU A 35 -4.39 23.68 -10.84
CA LEU A 35 -5.15 24.90 -10.57
C LEU A 35 -5.38 25.57 -11.92
N GLY A 36 -6.65 25.75 -12.31
CA GLY A 36 -7.03 26.19 -13.65
C GLY A 36 -6.28 27.46 -14.14
N ARG A 37 -6.21 27.58 -15.47
CA ARG A 37 -5.68 28.68 -16.30
C ARG A 37 -4.84 29.72 -15.52
N GLY A 38 -3.54 29.45 -15.41
CA GLY A 38 -2.52 30.49 -15.19
C GLY A 38 -1.63 30.32 -13.97
N ASN A 39 -1.98 29.48 -13.00
CA ASN A 39 -1.16 29.24 -11.81
C ASN A 39 -0.60 27.82 -11.81
N GLY A 40 0.69 27.70 -11.51
CA GLY A 40 1.48 26.48 -11.65
C GLY A 40 0.88 25.24 -10.97
N VAL A 41 1.36 24.07 -11.40
CA VAL A 41 0.94 22.78 -10.87
C VAL A 41 1.39 22.63 -9.41
N ILE A 42 0.44 22.45 -8.48
CA ILE A 42 0.76 22.12 -7.09
C ILE A 42 0.80 20.60 -6.95
N GLY A 43 1.96 20.06 -6.56
CA GLY A 43 2.11 18.66 -6.20
C GLY A 43 1.67 18.43 -4.75
N GLU A 44 0.69 17.55 -4.57
CA GLU A 44 0.26 17.04 -3.28
C GLU A 44 0.75 15.61 -3.06
N PHE A 45 1.22 15.32 -1.85
CA PHE A 45 1.64 14.00 -1.42
C PHE A 45 0.65 13.46 -0.37
N ASN A 46 0.63 12.15 -0.21
CA ASN A 46 -0.03 11.54 0.94
C ASN A 46 0.79 11.80 2.21
N ASP A 47 0.15 11.71 3.38
CA ASP A 47 0.81 12.06 4.66
C ASP A 47 1.90 11.04 5.05
N ASP A 48 1.77 9.80 4.56
CA ASP A 48 2.76 8.71 4.69
C ASP A 48 4.14 9.07 4.11
N VAL A 49 4.22 10.00 3.16
CA VAL A 49 5.49 10.45 2.55
C VAL A 49 6.42 11.09 3.58
N ILE A 50 5.87 11.74 4.62
CA ILE A 50 6.66 12.31 5.71
C ILE A 50 7.38 11.18 6.47
N ASP A 51 6.67 10.10 6.77
CA ASP A 51 7.21 8.95 7.49
C ASP A 51 8.28 8.24 6.65
N ILE A 52 8.05 8.11 5.34
CA ILE A 52 9.04 7.56 4.41
C ILE A 52 10.31 8.43 4.40
N ILE A 53 10.19 9.76 4.36
CA ILE A 53 11.36 10.65 4.40
C ILE A 53 12.13 10.50 5.72
N ASN A 54 11.42 10.41 6.85
CA ASN A 54 12.03 10.17 8.15
C ASN A 54 12.74 8.81 8.22
N TRP A 55 12.14 7.78 7.63
CA TRP A 55 12.75 6.46 7.49
C TRP A 55 14.02 6.50 6.64
N VAL A 56 14.02 7.20 5.50
CA VAL A 56 15.22 7.39 4.66
C VAL A 56 16.32 8.08 5.46
N LYS A 57 16.00 9.17 6.17
CA LYS A 57 16.97 9.88 7.02
C LYS A 57 17.59 9.00 8.09
N LEU A 58 16.77 8.18 8.76
CA LEU A 58 17.25 7.25 9.78
C LEU A 58 18.26 6.25 9.18
N HIS A 59 18.02 5.75 7.97
CA HIS A 59 18.94 4.83 7.30
C HIS A 59 20.21 5.53 6.83
N GLN A 60 20.12 6.78 6.37
CA GLN A 60 21.30 7.57 6.05
C GLN A 60 22.16 7.85 7.29
N GLN A 61 21.56 8.10 8.45
CA GLN A 61 22.27 8.24 9.73
C GLN A 61 23.00 6.96 10.15
N ARG A 62 22.51 5.80 9.73
CA ARG A 62 23.15 4.49 9.92
C ARG A 62 24.26 4.20 8.89
N GLY A 63 24.57 5.16 8.01
CA GLY A 63 25.64 5.05 7.03
C GLY A 63 25.24 4.43 5.69
N LEU A 64 23.95 4.11 5.47
CA LEU A 64 23.50 3.58 4.18
C LEU A 64 23.45 4.67 3.11
N SER A 65 23.87 4.31 1.91
CA SER A 65 23.70 5.14 0.71
C SER A 65 22.24 5.13 0.24
N LEU A 66 21.85 6.17 -0.50
CA LEU A 66 20.49 6.24 -1.05
C LEU A 66 20.16 5.08 -2.00
N SER A 67 21.16 4.53 -2.70
CA SER A 67 20.98 3.36 -3.57
C SER A 67 20.66 2.10 -2.77
N GLU A 68 21.36 1.87 -1.66
CA GLU A 68 21.08 0.74 -0.76
C GLU A 68 19.70 0.88 -0.11
N ILE A 69 19.35 2.10 0.32
CA ILE A 69 18.03 2.41 0.87
C ILE A 69 16.94 2.15 -0.18
N ALA A 70 17.17 2.54 -1.44
CA ALA A 70 16.25 2.27 -2.53
C ALA A 70 16.12 0.77 -2.83
N GLU A 71 17.20 0.01 -2.73
CA GLU A 71 17.16 -1.44 -2.87
C GLU A 71 16.39 -2.11 -1.73
N ILE A 72 16.61 -1.69 -0.48
CA ILE A 72 15.85 -2.16 0.68
C ILE A 72 14.36 -1.85 0.48
N ARG A 73 14.04 -0.59 0.14
CA ARG A 73 12.66 -0.16 -0.08
C ARG A 73 12.00 -0.91 -1.23
N ARG A 74 12.73 -1.14 -2.32
CA ARG A 74 12.26 -1.95 -3.45
C ARG A 74 12.03 -3.40 -3.05
N LYS A 75 12.88 -3.99 -2.20
CA LYS A 75 12.67 -5.34 -1.66
C LYS A 75 11.43 -5.38 -0.78
N GLU A 76 11.26 -4.44 0.15
CA GLU A 76 10.04 -4.32 0.96
C GLU A 76 8.77 -4.16 0.11
N LEU A 77 8.83 -3.36 -0.97
CA LEU A 77 7.71 -3.14 -1.87
C LEU A 77 7.47 -4.33 -2.83
N ALA A 78 8.52 -5.02 -3.25
CA ALA A 78 8.44 -6.21 -4.10
C ALA A 78 8.03 -7.46 -3.30
N GLU A 79 8.31 -7.48 -2.00
CA GLU A 79 7.79 -8.48 -1.06
C GLU A 79 6.29 -8.31 -0.80
N ILE A 80 5.69 -7.18 -1.23
CA ILE A 80 4.24 -7.04 -1.38
C ILE A 80 3.83 -7.60 -2.74
N GLU A 81 3.61 -8.92 -2.79
CA GLU A 81 3.10 -9.54 -4.01
C GLU A 81 1.59 -9.30 -4.12
N VAL A 82 1.19 -8.56 -5.16
CA VAL A 82 -0.22 -8.39 -5.50
C VAL A 82 -0.66 -9.64 -6.26
N ILE A 83 -1.32 -10.55 -5.56
CA ILE A 83 -2.00 -11.67 -6.22
C ILE A 83 -3.28 -11.10 -6.83
N LYS A 84 -3.39 -11.18 -8.17
CA LYS A 84 -4.65 -10.89 -8.87
C LYS A 84 -5.74 -11.81 -8.30
N PRO A 85 -6.95 -11.32 -8.08
CA PRO A 85 -7.95 -12.02 -7.28
C PRO A 85 -8.26 -13.37 -7.91
N ILE A 86 -8.46 -14.38 -7.06
CA ILE A 86 -9.08 -15.65 -7.47
C ILE A 86 -10.45 -15.26 -8.05
N GLU A 87 -10.58 -15.31 -9.38
CA GLU A 87 -11.71 -14.72 -10.11
C GLU A 87 -13.07 -15.32 -9.72
N GLU A 88 -13.07 -16.38 -8.93
CA GLU A 88 -14.22 -17.21 -8.61
C GLU A 88 -14.83 -16.98 -7.22
N TYR A 89 -14.22 -16.18 -6.33
CA TYR A 89 -14.74 -16.05 -4.96
C TYR A 89 -15.69 -14.86 -4.79
N LEU A 90 -16.95 -15.16 -4.48
CA LEU A 90 -18.00 -14.20 -4.15
C LEU A 90 -18.58 -14.56 -2.77
N ILE A 91 -18.42 -13.68 -1.78
CA ILE A 91 -19.09 -13.87 -0.50
C ILE A 91 -20.44 -13.16 -0.53
N PRO A 92 -21.56 -13.87 -0.30
CA PRO A 92 -22.85 -13.23 -0.19
C PRO A 92 -22.88 -12.32 1.04
N LEU A 93 -23.17 -11.03 0.82
CA LEU A 93 -23.53 -10.10 1.88
C LEU A 93 -24.97 -10.42 2.27
N LYS A 94 -25.18 -11.42 3.13
CA LYS A 94 -26.54 -11.71 3.63
C LYS A 94 -27.11 -10.42 4.23
N ALA A 95 -28.34 -10.10 3.85
CA ALA A 95 -29.13 -8.98 4.37
C ALA A 95 -29.59 -9.21 5.83
N ASP A 96 -28.72 -9.79 6.66
CA ASP A 96 -28.99 -9.93 8.09
C ASP A 96 -28.54 -8.63 8.76
N PRO A 97 -29.45 -7.85 9.39
CA PRO A 97 -29.10 -6.57 10.01
C PRO A 97 -28.11 -6.71 11.18
N VAL A 98 -27.86 -7.94 11.65
CA VAL A 98 -26.92 -8.24 12.73
C VAL A 98 -25.59 -8.80 12.22
N LYS A 99 -25.57 -9.53 11.09
CA LYS A 99 -24.33 -10.05 10.50
C LYS A 99 -23.73 -9.00 9.57
N SER A 100 -22.85 -8.19 10.15
CA SER A 100 -22.38 -6.95 9.54
C SER A 100 -21.43 -7.21 8.37
N TYR A 101 -21.23 -6.21 7.51
CA TYR A 101 -20.18 -6.20 6.48
C TYR A 101 -18.81 -6.64 7.02
N LEU A 102 -18.53 -6.38 8.31
CA LEU A 102 -17.30 -6.80 8.98
C LEU A 102 -17.18 -8.31 9.14
N ASP A 103 -18.29 -9.02 9.35
CA ASP A 103 -18.28 -10.49 9.48
C ASP A 103 -17.99 -11.14 8.12
N ALA A 104 -18.62 -10.64 7.06
CA ALA A 104 -18.33 -11.10 5.70
C ALA A 104 -16.89 -10.79 5.27
N TYR A 105 -16.34 -9.64 5.72
CA TYR A 105 -14.95 -9.30 5.50
C TYR A 105 -13.99 -10.17 6.32
N GLY A 106 -14.36 -10.53 7.56
CA GLY A 106 -13.60 -11.46 8.40
C GLY A 106 -13.54 -12.87 7.81
N ASP A 107 -14.69 -13.39 7.34
CA ASP A 107 -14.78 -14.67 6.64
C ASP A 107 -13.89 -14.67 5.37
N LEU A 108 -13.90 -13.57 4.59
CA LEU A 108 -13.03 -13.38 3.43
C LEU A 108 -11.55 -13.42 3.79
N TYR A 109 -11.19 -12.67 4.83
CA TYR A 109 -9.81 -12.49 5.24
C TYR A 109 -9.21 -13.82 5.72
N ASN A 110 -9.95 -14.57 6.53
CA ASN A 110 -9.53 -15.90 7.00
C ASN A 110 -9.35 -16.88 5.84
N TRP A 111 -10.32 -16.94 4.92
CA TRP A 111 -10.20 -17.81 3.76
C TRP A 111 -8.98 -17.45 2.88
N ILE A 112 -8.78 -16.17 2.57
CA ILE A 112 -7.62 -15.73 1.79
C ILE A 112 -6.30 -16.05 2.52
N GLN A 113 -6.26 -15.86 3.83
CA GLN A 113 -5.09 -16.18 4.66
C GLN A 113 -4.75 -17.69 4.61
N GLU A 114 -5.76 -18.55 4.68
CA GLU A 114 -5.58 -20.01 4.54
C GLU A 114 -5.06 -20.40 3.15
N GLU A 115 -5.61 -19.81 2.09
CA GLU A 115 -5.14 -20.03 0.71
C GLU A 115 -3.68 -19.58 0.52
N ILE A 116 -3.30 -18.43 1.09
CA ILE A 116 -1.92 -17.95 1.03
C ILE A 116 -0.99 -18.92 1.77
N GLU A 117 -1.38 -19.40 2.93
CA GLU A 117 -0.55 -20.33 3.71
C GLU A 117 -0.35 -21.66 2.98
N GLN A 118 -1.36 -22.16 2.27
CA GLN A 118 -1.26 -23.38 1.46
C GLN A 118 -0.41 -23.19 0.20
N GLN A 119 -0.64 -22.11 -0.54
CA GLN A 119 0.02 -21.90 -1.83
C GLN A 119 1.41 -21.26 -1.69
N ARG A 120 1.64 -20.50 -0.63
CA ARG A 120 2.85 -19.69 -0.38
C ARG A 120 3.23 -19.71 1.10
N PRO A 121 3.74 -20.85 1.60
CA PRO A 121 4.24 -20.93 2.96
C PRO A 121 5.32 -19.87 3.19
N GLY A 122 5.23 -19.21 4.36
CA GLY A 122 6.10 -18.11 4.75
C GLY A 122 5.63 -16.72 4.33
N PHE A 123 4.46 -16.61 3.70
CA PHE A 123 3.77 -15.34 3.49
C PHE A 123 2.51 -15.24 4.37
N GLU A 124 2.13 -14.01 4.70
CA GLU A 124 0.89 -13.66 5.40
C GLU A 124 0.14 -12.58 4.64
N LEU A 125 -1.18 -12.60 4.79
CA LEU A 125 -2.06 -11.57 4.31
C LEU A 125 -1.83 -10.29 5.10
N TYR A 126 -1.61 -9.19 4.40
CA TYR A 126 -1.44 -7.87 5.03
C TYR A 126 -2.53 -6.88 4.59
N GLY A 127 -3.25 -7.15 3.50
CA GLY A 127 -4.44 -6.39 3.14
C GLY A 127 -5.23 -6.99 1.99
N VAL A 128 -6.54 -6.73 1.99
CA VAL A 128 -7.46 -7.12 0.91
C VAL A 128 -8.24 -5.88 0.49
N ASP A 129 -8.07 -5.44 -0.74
CA ASP A 129 -8.98 -4.45 -1.34
C ASP A 129 -10.16 -5.21 -1.93
N THR A 130 -11.38 -4.85 -1.52
CA THR A 130 -12.61 -5.50 -1.96
C THR A 130 -13.49 -4.56 -2.77
N GLU A 131 -14.33 -5.12 -3.63
CA GLU A 131 -15.41 -4.41 -4.30
C GLU A 131 -16.75 -5.09 -4.03
N LYS A 132 -17.82 -4.29 -3.96
CA LYS A 132 -19.18 -4.79 -3.89
C LYS A 132 -19.66 -5.09 -5.32
N VAL A 133 -20.13 -6.30 -5.56
CA VAL A 133 -20.70 -6.71 -6.86
C VAL A 133 -22.11 -7.23 -6.66
N ILE A 134 -23.00 -6.91 -7.61
CA ILE A 134 -24.38 -7.38 -7.59
C ILE A 134 -24.50 -8.51 -8.61
N ARG A 135 -24.96 -9.69 -8.19
CA ARG A 135 -25.19 -10.84 -9.06
C ARG A 135 -26.55 -11.42 -8.75
N ASN A 136 -27.38 -11.64 -9.77
CA ASN A 136 -28.74 -12.17 -9.61
C ASN A 136 -29.62 -11.42 -8.58
N GLY A 137 -29.40 -10.11 -8.40
CA GLY A 137 -30.15 -9.29 -7.44
C GLY A 137 -29.65 -9.37 -5.99
N GLU A 138 -28.58 -10.11 -5.74
CA GLU A 138 -27.94 -10.23 -4.43
C GLU A 138 -26.61 -9.48 -4.40
N ASP A 139 -26.28 -8.94 -3.22
CA ASP A 139 -25.05 -8.22 -2.96
C ASP A 139 -23.93 -9.19 -2.56
N PHE A 140 -22.75 -9.05 -3.18
CA PHE A 140 -21.57 -9.85 -2.89
C PHE A 140 -20.36 -8.97 -2.61
N LEU A 141 -19.44 -9.50 -1.82
CA LEU A 141 -18.10 -8.97 -1.65
C LEU A 141 -17.14 -9.78 -2.51
N LYS A 142 -16.41 -9.08 -3.40
CA LYS A 142 -15.41 -9.67 -4.28
C LYS A 142 -14.02 -9.12 -3.93
N PRO A 143 -13.00 -9.96 -3.72
CA PRO A 143 -11.63 -9.49 -3.58
C PRO A 143 -11.16 -8.92 -4.94
N LYS A 144 -10.49 -7.77 -4.90
CA LYS A 144 -9.95 -7.08 -6.08
C LYS A 144 -8.42 -7.12 -6.09
N ILE A 145 -7.79 -6.94 -4.94
CA ILE A 145 -6.34 -6.95 -4.78
C ILE A 145 -6.03 -7.65 -3.47
N ILE A 146 -5.23 -8.71 -3.52
CA ILE A 146 -4.72 -9.41 -2.35
C ILE A 146 -3.27 -9.01 -2.17
N LYS A 147 -2.93 -8.45 -1.01
CA LYS A 147 -1.57 -7.99 -0.66
C LYS A 147 -1.00 -8.92 0.39
N ILE A 148 0.02 -9.67 0.01
CA ILE A 148 0.73 -10.57 0.93
C ILE A 148 2.10 -10.01 1.26
N ARG A 149 2.70 -10.42 2.38
CA ARG A 149 4.08 -10.11 2.75
C ARG A 149 4.72 -11.31 3.43
N PRO A 150 6.05 -11.41 3.52
CA PRO A 150 6.71 -12.45 4.31
C PRO A 150 6.30 -12.40 5.79
N LYS A 151 6.10 -13.56 6.42
CA LYS A 151 5.82 -13.66 7.87
C LYS A 151 6.98 -13.09 8.67
N THR A 152 6.68 -12.22 9.64
CA THR A 152 7.72 -11.55 10.43
C THR A 152 8.38 -12.57 11.38
N GLY A 153 9.61 -13.01 11.08
CA GLY A 153 10.37 -13.93 11.94
C GLY A 153 10.94 -15.16 11.25
N GLU A 154 10.51 -15.48 10.04
CA GLU A 154 11.18 -16.50 9.23
C GLU A 154 12.46 -15.92 8.64
N LYS A 155 13.58 -16.15 9.34
CA LYS A 155 14.89 -16.09 8.69
C LYS A 155 14.85 -17.11 7.55
N ARG A 156 15.07 -16.62 6.32
CA ARG A 156 15.29 -17.46 5.14
C ARG A 156 16.28 -18.58 5.49
N GLY A 157 15.79 -19.82 5.47
CA GLY A 157 16.63 -21.01 5.38
C GLY A 157 17.22 -21.15 3.98
#